data_AF-A0A413F8A9-F1
#
_entry.id   AF-A0A413F8A9-F1
#
_cell.length_a   1.000
_cell.length_b   1.000
_cell.length_c   1.000
_cell.angle_alpha   90.00
_cell.angle_beta   90.00
_cell.angle_gamma   90.00
#
_symmetry.space_group_name_H-M   'P 1'
#
loop_
_entity.id
_entity.type
_entity.pdbx_description
1 polymer ?
#
loop_
_entity_poly.entity_id
_entity_poly.type
_entity_poly.pdbx_seq_one_letter_code
_entity_poly.pdbx_strand_id
1 'polypeptide(L)'
;MLREFTCIICPNGCEITAGVEDNQIISIEGALCPKGETYVNQELTDPRRNIATSVLVKGGELPLASVRLTNPIPKARIFDAMAEIRGIAVEAPVEAGTVVIRGILGLDSDVIVTKGVGRRQLPES
;
A
#
# COMPACT_ATOMS: atom_id res chain seq x y z
N MET A 1 -13.99 25.90 -2.81
CA MET A 1 -14.95 24.86 -3.25
C MET A 1 -15.24 23.91 -2.10
N LEU A 2 -16.46 23.37 -2.00
CA LEU A 2 -16.77 22.32 -1.02
C LEU A 2 -16.42 20.94 -1.61
N ARG A 3 -15.86 20.06 -0.79
CA ARG A 3 -15.58 18.66 -1.14
C ARG A 3 -16.13 17.74 -0.07
N GLU A 4 -16.68 16.61 -0.51
CA GLU A 4 -17.26 15.61 0.38
C GLU A 4 -16.31 14.41 0.50
N PHE A 5 -16.21 13.89 1.72
CA PHE A 5 -15.37 12.75 2.07
C PHE A 5 -16.16 11.79 2.98
N THR A 6 -15.99 10.49 2.76
CA THR A 6 -16.40 9.48 3.74
C THR A 6 -15.18 9.06 4.53
N CYS A 7 -15.22 9.21 5.86
CA CYS A 7 -14.14 8.78 6.73
C CYS A 7 -14.03 7.24 6.74
N ILE A 8 -12.92 6.70 6.24
CA ILE A 8 -12.70 5.24 6.17
C ILE A 8 -11.92 4.68 7.36
N ILE A 9 -11.62 5.51 8.37
CA ILE A 9 -10.75 5.13 9.49
C ILE A 9 -11.45 4.18 10.47
N CYS A 10 -12.77 4.28 10.59
CA CYS A 10 -13.55 3.46 11.53
C CYS A 10 -14.88 3.04 10.88
N PRO A 11 -15.56 2.00 11.40
CA PRO A 11 -16.78 1.47 10.79
C PRO A 11 -17.97 2.44 10.82
N ASN A 12 -17.88 3.54 11.56
CA ASN A 12 -18.93 4.55 11.61
C ASN A 12 -19.07 5.34 10.30
N GLY A 13 -17.99 5.48 9.52
CA GLY A 13 -18.10 6.02 8.17
C GLY A 13 -18.65 7.45 8.08
N CYS A 14 -18.28 8.35 9.00
CA CYS A 14 -18.87 9.69 9.02
C CYS A 14 -18.65 10.45 7.70
N GLU A 15 -19.70 11.11 7.23
CA GLU A 15 -19.67 12.01 6.08
C GLU A 15 -19.11 13.35 6.53
N ILE A 16 -18.05 13.80 5.86
CA ILE A 16 -17.30 15.00 6.20
C ILE A 16 -17.28 15.91 4.99
N THR A 17 -17.72 17.15 5.16
CA THR A 17 -17.63 18.20 4.14
C THR A 17 -16.48 19.13 4.49
N ALA A 18 -15.54 19.30 3.55
CA ALA A 18 -14.40 20.19 3.70
C ALA A 18 -14.51 21.37 2.73
N GLY A 19 -14.41 22.59 3.26
CA GLY A 19 -14.16 23.79 2.46
C GLY A 19 -12.69 23.83 2.05
N VAL A 20 -12.43 23.89 0.74
CA VAL A 20 -11.09 23.91 0.17
C VAL A 20 -10.88 25.16 -0.66
N GLU A 21 -9.85 25.94 -0.33
CA GLU A 21 -9.35 27.08 -1.10
C GLU A 21 -7.85 26.93 -1.31
N ASP A 22 -7.35 27.17 -2.53
CA ASP A 22 -5.93 27.04 -2.88
C ASP A 22 -5.24 25.74 -2.39
N ASN A 23 -5.99 24.64 -2.47
CA ASN A 23 -5.54 23.31 -2.04
C ASN A 23 -5.28 23.17 -0.52
N GLN A 24 -5.84 24.08 0.28
CA GLN A 24 -5.84 24.08 1.73
C GLN A 24 -7.27 23.97 2.28
N ILE A 25 -7.40 23.34 3.45
CA ILE A 25 -8.69 23.22 4.14
C ILE A 25 -8.94 24.47 4.97
N ILE A 26 -10.05 25.16 4.69
CA ILE A 26 -10.51 26.34 5.42
C ILE A 26 -11.59 25.99 6.46
N SER A 27 -12.33 24.90 6.25
CA SER A 27 -13.36 24.44 7.17
C SER A 27 -13.58 22.93 7.03
N ILE A 28 -13.95 22.28 8.14
CA ILE A 28 -14.34 20.87 8.17
C ILE A 28 -15.63 20.76 8.99
N GLU A 29 -16.65 20.13 8.41
CA GLU A 29 -17.93 19.85 9.06
C GLU A 29 -18.27 18.37 8.93
N GLY A 30 -19.00 17.81 9.91
CA GLY A 30 -19.42 16.39 9.91
C GLY A 30 -18.40 15.40 10.49
N ALA A 31 -17.21 15.85 10.89
CA ALA A 31 -16.24 15.00 11.58
C ALA A 31 -16.69 14.73 13.04
N LEU A 32 -16.98 13.46 13.34
CA LEU A 32 -17.38 13.04 14.69
C LEU A 32 -16.19 12.77 15.63
N CYS A 33 -14.96 12.84 15.13
CA CYS A 33 -13.75 12.66 15.92
C CYS A 33 -12.51 13.33 15.27
N PRO A 34 -11.44 13.61 16.04
CA PRO A 34 -10.21 14.23 15.53
C PRO A 34 -9.51 13.40 14.45
N LYS A 35 -9.70 12.07 14.46
CA LYS A 35 -9.14 11.17 13.44
C LYS A 35 -9.77 11.40 12.06
N GLY A 36 -11.05 11.76 12.01
CA GLY A 36 -11.75 12.07 10.76
C GLY A 36 -11.20 13.33 10.10
N GLU A 37 -11.00 14.39 10.89
CA GLU A 37 -10.37 15.63 10.41
C GLU A 37 -8.94 15.38 9.91
N THR A 38 -8.16 14.61 10.68
CA THR A 38 -6.79 14.24 10.29
C THR A 38 -6.78 13.46 8.97
N TYR A 39 -7.71 12.52 8.80
CA TYR A 39 -7.85 11.74 7.57
C TYR A 39 -8.18 12.64 6.38
N VAL A 40 -9.15 13.55 6.50
CA VAL A 40 -9.54 14.44 5.38
C VAL A 40 -8.41 15.38 4.99
N ASN A 41 -7.68 15.93 5.98
CA ASN A 41 -6.48 16.71 5.72
C ASN A 41 -5.45 15.90 4.93
N GLN A 42 -5.11 14.69 5.40
CA GLN A 42 -4.15 13.82 4.73
C GLN A 42 -4.63 13.43 3.33
N GLU A 43 -5.90 13.07 3.17
CA GLU A 43 -6.46 12.64 1.88
C GLU A 43 -6.46 13.78 0.84
N LEU A 44 -6.58 15.04 1.29
CA LEU A 44 -6.48 16.20 0.40
C LEU A 44 -5.03 16.50 0.00
N THR A 45 -4.09 16.45 0.94
CA THR A 45 -2.71 16.91 0.71
C THR A 45 -1.78 15.82 0.21
N ASP A 46 -1.91 14.60 0.75
CA ASP A 46 -1.06 13.45 0.46
C ASP A 46 -1.86 12.14 0.64
N PRO A 47 -2.75 11.81 -0.33
CA PRO A 47 -3.53 10.59 -0.26
C PRO A 47 -2.58 9.39 -0.33
N ARG A 48 -2.54 8.58 0.73
CA ARG A 48 -1.67 7.40 0.82
C ARG A 48 -2.45 6.11 0.73
N ARG A 49 -1.86 5.08 0.13
CA ARG A 49 -2.45 3.73 0.05
C ARG A 49 -1.39 2.67 0.29
N ASN A 50 -1.81 1.57 0.91
CA ASN A 50 -1.01 0.36 0.96
C ASN A 50 -1.35 -0.49 -0.28
N ILE A 51 -0.34 -1.15 -0.86
CA ILE A 51 -0.50 -2.00 -2.03
C ILE A 51 -0.10 -3.43 -1.69
N ALA A 52 -0.85 -4.37 -2.23
CA ALA A 52 -0.50 -5.78 -2.26
C ALA A 52 -0.39 -6.21 -3.73
N THR A 53 0.68 -6.95 -4.04
CA THR A 53 0.98 -7.43 -5.39
C THR A 53 1.75 -8.75 -5.29
N SER A 54 2.51 -9.11 -6.32
CA SER A 54 3.31 -10.33 -6.37
C SER A 54 4.65 -10.09 -7.03
N VAL A 55 5.64 -10.91 -6.62
CA VAL A 55 6.99 -10.93 -7.18
C VAL A 55 7.26 -12.30 -7.81
N LEU A 56 8.08 -12.34 -8.86
CA LEU A 56 8.47 -13.58 -9.54
C LEU A 56 9.31 -14.47 -8.63
N VAL A 57 9.01 -15.77 -8.64
CA VAL A 57 9.78 -16.78 -7.89
C VAL A 57 10.42 -17.76 -8.87
N LYS A 58 11.75 -17.78 -8.89
CA LYS A 58 12.54 -18.73 -9.66
C LYS A 58 12.67 -20.05 -8.90
N GLY A 59 12.45 -21.17 -9.59
CA GLY A 59 12.54 -22.51 -8.98
C GLY A 59 11.43 -22.80 -7.97
N GLY A 60 10.39 -21.96 -7.90
CA GLY A 60 9.26 -22.14 -7.01
C GLY A 60 8.25 -23.18 -7.51
N GLU A 61 7.58 -23.82 -6.55
CA GLU A 61 6.36 -24.61 -6.80
C GLU A 61 5.26 -23.74 -7.44
N LEU A 62 5.23 -22.45 -7.10
CA LEU A 62 4.44 -21.41 -7.74
C LEU A 62 5.37 -20.41 -8.44
N PRO A 63 4.94 -19.79 -9.55
CA PRO A 63 5.74 -18.81 -10.27
C PRO A 63 5.79 -17.43 -9.57
N LEU A 64 4.93 -17.19 -8.58
CA LEU A 64 4.73 -15.90 -7.94
C LEU A 64 4.55 -16.05 -6.42
N ALA A 65 5.18 -15.17 -5.64
CA ALA A 65 4.93 -14.99 -4.21
C ALA A 65 4.14 -13.70 -3.99
N SER A 66 3.17 -13.72 -3.06
CA SER A 66 2.42 -12.51 -2.72
C SER A 66 3.28 -11.61 -1.84
N VAL A 67 3.30 -10.32 -2.17
CA VAL A 67 4.01 -9.28 -1.42
C VAL A 67 3.08 -8.13 -1.08
N ARG A 68 3.40 -7.40 -0.03
CA ARG A 68 2.73 -6.14 0.33
C ARG A 68 3.74 -5.11 0.82
N LEU A 69 3.32 -3.86 0.86
CA LEU A 69 4.08 -2.84 1.58
C LEU A 69 3.87 -2.92 3.09
N THR A 70 4.90 -2.60 3.85
CA THR A 70 4.82 -2.46 5.31
C THR A 70 4.03 -1.22 5.70
N ASN A 71 4.23 -0.12 4.98
CA ASN A 71 3.58 1.18 5.22
C ASN A 71 2.90 1.73 3.95
N PRO A 72 1.82 2.54 4.08
CA PRO A 72 1.20 3.24 2.96
C PRO A 72 2.16 4.22 2.28
N ILE A 73 2.11 4.29 0.96
CA ILE A 73 2.88 5.24 0.15
C ILE A 73 1.95 6.25 -0.53
N PRO A 74 2.45 7.43 -0.96
CA PRO A 74 1.66 8.39 -1.71
C PRO A 74 1.05 7.77 -2.96
N LYS A 75 -0.23 8.05 -3.23
CA LYS A 75 -1.00 7.50 -4.36
C LYS A 75 -0.30 7.74 -5.70
N ALA A 76 0.34 8.89 -5.86
CA ALA A 76 1.08 9.24 -7.06
C ALA A 76 2.26 8.29 -7.33
N ARG A 77 2.83 7.66 -6.31
CA ARG A 77 4.01 6.76 -6.41
C ARG A 77 3.64 5.28 -6.57
N ILE A 78 2.35 4.94 -6.59
CA ILE A 78 1.90 3.54 -6.69
C ILE A 78 2.42 2.88 -7.97
N PHE A 79 2.34 3.57 -9.11
CA PHE A 79 2.76 3.00 -10.39
C PHE A 79 4.28 2.80 -10.46
N ASP A 80 5.05 3.74 -9.91
CA ASP A 80 6.50 3.63 -9.77
C ASP A 80 6.87 2.42 -8.92
N ALA A 81 6.22 2.25 -7.77
CA ALA A 81 6.46 1.15 -6.84
C ALA A 81 6.15 -0.20 -7.51
N MET A 82 5.05 -0.28 -8.25
CA MET A 82 4.68 -1.46 -9.02
C MET A 82 5.67 -1.76 -10.15
N ALA A 83 6.27 -0.74 -10.78
CA ALA A 83 7.31 -0.94 -11.79
C ALA A 83 8.59 -1.49 -11.16
N GLU A 84 9.01 -0.95 -10.02
CA GLU A 84 10.18 -1.41 -9.27
C GLU A 84 10.02 -2.87 -8.81
N ILE A 85 8.87 -3.22 -8.22
CA ILE A 85 8.59 -4.60 -7.75
C ILE A 85 8.60 -5.59 -8.92
N ARG A 86 8.04 -5.22 -10.08
CA ARG A 86 7.98 -6.10 -11.27
C ARG A 86 9.37 -6.44 -11.84
N GLY A 87 10.37 -5.60 -11.59
CA GLY A 87 11.75 -5.86 -12.03
C GLY A 87 12.47 -6.92 -11.19
N ILE A 88 11.89 -7.36 -10.08
CA ILE A 88 12.55 -8.25 -9.12
C ILE A 88 12.07 -9.69 -9.30
N ALA A 89 13.01 -10.62 -9.14
CA ALA A 89 12.75 -12.03 -8.99
C ALA A 89 13.49 -12.55 -7.76
N VAL A 90 12.81 -13.37 -6.95
CA VAL A 90 13.37 -14.06 -5.79
C VAL A 90 13.55 -15.55 -6.10
N GLU A 91 14.42 -16.24 -5.38
CA GLU A 91 14.64 -17.68 -5.54
C GLU A 91 13.89 -18.46 -4.47
N ALA A 92 13.35 -19.63 -4.84
CA ALA A 92 12.70 -20.50 -3.88
C ALA A 92 13.72 -21.28 -3.00
N PRO A 93 13.41 -21.53 -1.72
CA PRO A 93 12.17 -21.19 -1.04
C PRO A 93 12.16 -19.73 -0.58
N VAL A 94 10.97 -19.13 -0.56
CA VAL A 94 10.74 -17.82 0.05
C VAL A 94 9.68 -17.94 1.12
N GLU A 95 9.91 -17.34 2.28
CA GLU A 95 9.02 -17.44 3.44
C GLU A 95 8.25 -16.13 3.65
N ALA A 96 7.10 -16.23 4.35
CA ALA A 96 6.37 -15.05 4.77
C ALA A 96 7.23 -14.21 5.74
N GLY A 97 7.20 -12.89 5.60
CA GLY A 97 8.06 -11.95 6.32
C GLY A 97 9.39 -11.66 5.62
N THR A 98 9.74 -12.37 4.56
CA THR A 98 10.96 -12.07 3.78
C THR A 98 10.85 -10.67 3.18
N VAL A 99 11.84 -9.83 3.44
CA VAL A 99 11.95 -8.48 2.85
C VAL A 99 12.57 -8.59 1.47
N VAL A 100 11.83 -8.18 0.44
CA VAL A 100 12.25 -8.18 -0.97
C VAL A 100 12.95 -6.86 -1.33
N ILE A 101 12.40 -5.74 -0.86
CA ILE A 101 12.97 -4.39 -1.05
C ILE A 101 12.90 -3.68 0.29
N ARG A 102 14.01 -3.06 0.70
CA ARG A 102 14.03 -2.12 1.82
C ARG A 102 13.90 -0.70 1.32
N GLY A 103 12.98 0.06 1.89
CA GLY A 103 12.75 1.47 1.56
C GLY A 103 12.45 1.72 0.09
N ILE A 104 11.35 1.15 -0.42
CA ILE A 104 10.95 1.24 -1.83
C ILE A 104 10.90 2.71 -2.28
N LEU A 105 11.54 3.02 -3.42
CA LEU A 105 11.66 4.39 -3.94
C LEU A 105 12.24 5.43 -2.94
N GLY A 106 13.00 4.99 -1.93
CA GLY A 106 13.51 5.83 -0.85
C GLY A 106 12.45 6.25 0.19
N LEU A 107 11.29 5.60 0.20
CA LEU A 107 10.22 5.84 1.17
C LEU A 107 10.42 4.97 2.42
N ASP A 108 9.79 5.34 3.54
CA ASP A 108 9.76 4.54 4.76
C ASP A 108 8.76 3.37 4.64
N SER A 109 8.97 2.51 3.64
CA SER A 109 8.13 1.35 3.37
C SER A 109 8.91 0.24 2.67
N ASP A 110 8.79 -0.97 3.19
CA ASP A 110 9.45 -2.16 2.67
C ASP A 110 8.46 -3.02 1.90
N VAL A 111 8.96 -3.78 0.92
CA VAL A 111 8.18 -4.82 0.24
C VAL A 111 8.46 -6.14 0.94
N ILE A 112 7.43 -6.76 1.51
CA ILE A 112 7.55 -8.02 2.25
C ILE A 112 6.66 -9.10 1.66
N VAL A 113 7.13 -10.34 1.72
CA VAL A 113 6.36 -11.52 1.32
C VAL A 113 5.30 -11.83 2.36
N THR A 114 4.07 -12.07 1.92
CA THR A 114 2.95 -12.45 2.78
C THR A 114 2.60 -13.92 2.64
N LYS A 115 2.79 -14.48 1.45
CA LYS A 115 2.62 -15.91 1.16
C LYS A 115 3.91 -16.46 0.58
N GLY A 116 4.56 -17.32 1.35
CA GLY A 116 5.76 -18.03 0.92
C GLY A 116 5.51 -19.00 -0.23
N VAL A 117 6.58 -19.38 -0.90
CA VAL A 117 6.57 -20.33 -2.02
C VAL A 117 7.72 -21.31 -1.83
N GLY A 118 7.41 -22.60 -1.74
CA GLY A 118 8.38 -23.68 -1.61
C GLY A 118 9.16 -23.94 -2.90
N ARG A 119 10.23 -24.74 -2.83
CA ARG A 119 10.95 -25.20 -4.03
C ARG A 119 10.10 -26.16 -4.83
N ARG A 120 10.16 -26.05 -6.16
CA ARG A 120 9.58 -27.02 -7.08
C ARG A 120 10.25 -28.37 -6.86
N GLN A 121 9.46 -29.39 -6.54
CA GLN A 121 9.93 -30.76 -6.59
C GLN A 121 9.94 -31.19 -8.07
N LEU A 122 11.11 -31.56 -8.59
CA LEU A 122 11.20 -32.24 -9.87
C LEU A 122 10.73 -33.68 -9.65
N PRO A 123 9.92 -34.27 -10.55
CA PRO A 123 9.56 -35.68 -10.42
C PRO A 123 10.84 -36.52 -10.45
N GLU A 124 10.99 -37.40 -9.46
CA GLU A 124 12.04 -38.41 -9.43
C GLU A 124 11.87 -39.33 -10.66
N SER A 125 12.97 -39.55 -11.38
CA SER A 125 13.04 -40.31 -12.63
C SER A 125 13.04 -41.82 -12.39
#